data_AF-A0A8J6IS57-F1
#
_entry.id   AF-A0A8J6IS57-F1
#
_cell.length_a   1.000
_cell.length_b   1.000
_cell.length_c   1.000
_cell.angle_alpha   90.00
_cell.angle_beta   90.00
_cell.angle_gamma   90.00
#
_symmetry.space_group_name_H-M   'P 1'
#
loop_
_entity.id
_entity.type
_entity.pdbx_description
1 polymer ?
#
loop_
_entity_poly.entity_id
_entity_poly.type
_entity_poly.pdbx_seq_one_letter_code
_entity_poly.pdbx_strand_id
1 'polypeptide(L)'
;MHLLRASATLFGGISIFYSVTQIPVADSVAITFLAPIFGTLMSVLVLKESLSAAIVFKLIFGFSGVLVITGFSADGNLSGYLAALFGAFMTGVAYVSVKSLSDTEKPQDILYVSYLIMLPIAAGLAMYQWKTPTMLELGWLVAIGLAFYLSQILMAKAFSLAPASKLLPVDYSRIIFSSLLGLVFLNQSFSLSAYIGAFIILLTSLIRDKDIEKISRIGFFQRSSAR
;
A
#
# COMPACT_ATOMS: atom_id res chain seq x y z
N MET A 1 -14.76 -4.64 -13.00
CA MET A 1 -13.93 -4.15 -11.87
C MET A 1 -13.41 -5.27 -10.97
N HIS A 2 -14.23 -6.25 -10.56
CA HIS A 2 -13.77 -7.40 -9.75
C HIS A 2 -12.60 -8.18 -10.35
N LEU A 3 -12.67 -8.54 -11.64
CA LEU A 3 -11.58 -9.25 -12.31
C LEU A 3 -10.27 -8.44 -12.30
N LEU A 4 -10.35 -7.13 -12.55
CA LEU A 4 -9.19 -6.24 -12.50
C LEU A 4 -8.59 -6.20 -11.09
N ARG A 5 -9.42 -6.06 -10.06
CA ARG A 5 -8.99 -6.09 -8.66
C ARG A 5 -8.30 -7.42 -8.32
N ALA A 6 -8.93 -8.54 -8.67
CA ALA A 6 -8.40 -9.88 -8.39
C ALA A 6 -7.05 -10.11 -9.08
N SER A 7 -6.95 -9.79 -10.37
CA SER A 7 -5.70 -9.90 -11.13
C SER A 7 -4.61 -8.97 -10.56
N ALA A 8 -4.93 -7.71 -10.29
CA ALA A 8 -3.98 -6.75 -9.73
C ALA A 8 -3.48 -7.18 -8.34
N THR A 9 -4.38 -7.69 -7.49
CA THR A 9 -4.01 -8.19 -6.16
C THR A 9 -3.12 -9.43 -6.26
N LEU A 10 -3.46 -10.37 -7.16
CA LEU A 10 -2.72 -11.62 -7.33
C LEU A 10 -1.34 -11.39 -7.93
N PHE A 11 -1.25 -10.73 -9.09
CA PHE A 11 0.02 -10.47 -9.76
C PHE A 11 0.87 -9.50 -8.95
N GLY A 12 0.26 -8.48 -8.33
CA GLY A 12 0.97 -7.57 -7.44
C GLY A 12 1.60 -8.30 -6.25
N GLY A 13 0.83 -9.17 -5.59
CA GLY A 13 1.33 -9.99 -4.49
C GLY A 13 2.47 -10.93 -4.91
N ILE A 14 2.31 -11.66 -6.02
CA ILE A 14 3.34 -12.57 -6.55
C ILE A 14 4.64 -11.80 -6.86
N SER A 15 4.54 -10.64 -7.49
CA SER A 15 5.72 -9.82 -7.82
C SER A 15 6.44 -9.29 -6.59
N ILE A 16 5.71 -8.91 -5.52
CA ILE A 16 6.30 -8.50 -4.24
C ILE A 16 6.98 -9.69 -3.54
N PHE A 17 6.36 -10.88 -3.56
CA PHE A 17 7.01 -12.07 -3.00
C PHE A 17 8.29 -12.42 -3.77
N TYR A 18 8.26 -12.31 -5.11
CA TYR A 18 9.44 -12.52 -5.94
C TYR A 18 10.54 -11.50 -5.65
N SER A 19 10.21 -10.21 -5.49
CA SER A 19 11.23 -9.18 -5.21
C SER A 19 11.96 -9.43 -3.91
N VAL A 20 11.27 -9.90 -2.86
CA VAL A 20 11.89 -10.28 -1.58
C VAL A 20 12.93 -11.40 -1.73
N THR A 21 12.84 -12.23 -2.78
CA THR A 21 13.86 -13.26 -3.06
C THR A 21 15.09 -12.74 -3.83
N GLN A 22 15.00 -11.54 -4.42
CA GLN A 22 15.99 -11.00 -5.36
C GLN A 22 16.72 -9.75 -4.86
N ILE A 23 16.12 -9.01 -3.94
CA ILE A 23 16.65 -7.77 -3.37
C ILE A 23 16.46 -7.76 -1.85
N PRO A 24 17.21 -6.93 -1.11
CA PRO A 24 17.01 -6.77 0.33
C PRO A 24 15.54 -6.44 0.67
N VAL A 25 15.03 -7.06 1.74
CA VAL A 25 13.63 -6.90 2.20
C VAL A 25 13.30 -5.42 2.41
N ALA A 26 14.24 -4.65 2.98
CA ALA A 26 14.09 -3.22 3.23
C ALA A 26 13.82 -2.45 1.93
N ASP A 27 14.60 -2.72 0.87
CA ASP A 27 14.43 -2.07 -0.44
C ASP A 27 13.11 -2.48 -1.09
N SER A 28 12.71 -3.75 -0.97
CA SER A 28 11.42 -4.24 -1.46
C SER A 28 10.24 -3.56 -0.78
N VAL A 29 10.31 -3.37 0.55
CA VAL A 29 9.29 -2.67 1.33
C VAL A 29 9.25 -1.19 0.94
N ALA A 30 10.41 -0.54 0.83
CA ALA A 30 10.52 0.87 0.43
C ALA A 30 9.83 1.13 -0.92
N ILE A 31 10.08 0.28 -1.92
CA ILE A 31 9.47 0.39 -3.25
C ILE A 31 7.97 0.11 -3.19
N THR A 32 7.52 -0.85 -2.37
CA THR A 32 6.08 -1.16 -2.22
C THR A 32 5.30 0.05 -1.68
N PHE A 33 5.93 0.92 -0.89
CA PHE A 33 5.36 2.18 -0.43
C PHE A 33 5.24 3.26 -1.54
N LEU A 34 5.56 2.95 -2.79
CA LEU A 34 5.09 3.71 -3.95
C LEU A 34 3.63 3.43 -4.29
N ALA A 35 3.02 2.35 -3.77
CA ALA A 35 1.64 1.99 -4.05
C ALA A 35 0.62 3.11 -3.72
N PRO A 36 0.74 3.87 -2.60
CA PRO A 36 -0.09 5.06 -2.37
C PRO A 36 0.04 6.15 -3.43
N ILE A 37 1.24 6.37 -3.97
CA ILE A 37 1.47 7.35 -5.06
C ILE A 37 0.79 6.87 -6.34
N PHE A 38 1.02 5.61 -6.73
CA PHE A 38 0.37 5.03 -7.91
C PHE A 38 -1.15 4.97 -7.76
N GLY A 39 -1.65 4.59 -6.59
CA GLY A 39 -3.08 4.57 -6.30
C GLY A 39 -3.69 5.97 -6.39
N THR A 40 -3.00 7.01 -5.93
CA THR A 40 -3.51 8.39 -6.01
C THR A 40 -3.51 8.87 -7.46
N LEU A 41 -2.44 8.58 -8.22
CA LEU A 41 -2.39 8.90 -9.65
C LEU A 41 -3.53 8.20 -10.41
N MET A 42 -3.74 6.90 -10.13
CA MET A 42 -4.83 6.13 -10.74
C MET A 42 -6.21 6.62 -10.29
N SER A 43 -6.37 7.16 -9.07
CA SER A 43 -7.66 7.71 -8.62
C SER A 43 -8.01 8.98 -9.38
N VAL A 44 -7.02 9.82 -9.69
CA VAL A 44 -7.22 10.99 -10.56
C VAL A 44 -7.58 10.58 -11.99
N LEU A 45 -6.90 9.57 -12.55
CA LEU A 45 -7.13 9.15 -13.94
C LEU A 45 -8.45 8.39 -14.14
N VAL A 46 -8.76 7.46 -13.23
CA VAL A 46 -9.89 6.52 -13.38
C VAL A 46 -11.15 7.05 -12.70
N LEU A 47 -11.02 7.58 -11.48
CA LEU A 47 -12.16 8.07 -10.69
C LEU A 47 -12.39 9.57 -10.86
N LYS A 48 -11.50 10.26 -11.59
CA LYS A 48 -11.56 11.72 -11.81
C LYS A 48 -11.58 12.51 -10.50
N GLU A 49 -10.93 11.98 -9.47
CA GLU A 49 -10.74 12.69 -8.21
C GLU A 49 -9.83 13.91 -8.41
N SER A 50 -10.13 15.01 -7.72
CA SER A 50 -9.28 16.21 -7.76
C SER A 50 -8.09 16.06 -6.82
N LEU A 51 -6.89 16.34 -7.33
CA LEU A 51 -5.67 16.35 -6.53
C LEU A 51 -5.42 17.76 -5.96
N SER A 52 -5.44 17.89 -4.63
CA SER A 52 -5.03 19.14 -3.99
C SER A 52 -3.52 19.16 -3.74
N ALA A 53 -2.95 20.36 -3.63
CA ALA A 53 -1.53 20.53 -3.27
C ALA A 53 -1.19 19.88 -1.91
N ALA A 54 -2.16 19.84 -0.99
CA ALA A 54 -2.04 19.15 0.28
C ALA A 54 -1.77 17.65 0.12
N ILE A 55 -2.47 17.00 -0.81
CA ILE A 55 -2.31 15.56 -1.05
C ILE A 55 -0.94 15.26 -1.66
N VAL A 56 -0.49 16.06 -2.64
CA VAL A 56 0.84 15.92 -3.23
C VAL A 56 1.93 16.08 -2.17
N PHE A 57 1.82 17.10 -1.31
CA PHE A 57 2.74 17.31 -0.21
C PHE A 57 2.79 16.10 0.74
N LYS A 58 1.62 15.60 1.16
CA LYS A 58 1.54 14.43 2.06
C LYS A 58 2.15 13.18 1.44
N LEU A 59 1.98 12.96 0.14
CA LEU A 59 2.60 11.83 -0.56
C LEU A 59 4.12 11.93 -0.60
N ILE A 60 4.67 13.08 -0.99
CA ILE A 60 6.13 13.28 -1.13
C ILE A 60 6.82 13.12 0.23
N PHE A 61 6.30 13.77 1.27
CA PHE A 61 6.91 13.74 2.60
C PHE A 61 6.64 12.42 3.32
N GLY A 62 5.46 11.81 3.15
CA GLY A 62 5.16 10.47 3.66
C GLY A 62 6.10 9.42 3.06
N PHE A 63 6.31 9.45 1.74
CA PHE A 63 7.26 8.57 1.06
C PHE A 63 8.71 8.84 1.48
N SER A 64 9.11 10.10 1.62
CA SER A 64 10.43 10.46 2.15
C SER A 64 10.66 9.87 3.54
N GLY A 65 9.65 9.92 4.42
CA GLY A 65 9.72 9.31 5.74
C GLY A 65 9.91 7.79 5.68
N VAL A 66 9.24 7.11 4.74
CA VAL A 66 9.48 5.68 4.50
C VAL A 66 10.93 5.41 4.10
N LEU A 67 11.47 6.14 3.12
CA LEU A 67 12.85 5.96 2.67
C LEU A 67 13.86 6.14 3.80
N VAL A 68 13.60 7.06 4.73
CA VAL A 68 14.44 7.27 5.91
C VAL A 68 14.34 6.08 6.88
N ILE A 69 13.16 5.48 7.07
CA ILE A 69 12.97 4.31 7.95
C ILE A 69 13.63 3.07 7.36
N THR A 70 13.31 2.74 6.11
CA THR A 70 13.77 1.50 5.47
C THR A 70 15.24 1.58 5.09
N GLY A 71 15.73 2.79 4.80
CA GLY A 71 16.95 2.96 4.01
C GLY A 71 16.72 2.54 2.56
N PHE A 72 17.75 2.77 1.74
CA PHE A 72 17.82 2.22 0.39
C PHE A 72 19.28 1.85 0.12
N SER A 73 19.54 0.55 0.01
CA SER A 73 20.90 0.02 -0.15
C SER A 73 21.30 -0.13 -1.62
N ALA A 74 20.33 -0.43 -2.48
CA ALA A 74 20.55 -0.75 -3.89
C ALA A 74 21.39 -2.03 -4.12
N ASP A 75 21.53 -2.89 -3.10
CA ASP A 75 22.41 -4.07 -3.10
C ASP A 75 21.74 -5.34 -3.66
N GLY A 76 21.14 -5.26 -4.86
CA GLY A 76 20.39 -6.40 -5.40
C GLY A 76 20.15 -6.40 -6.90
N ASN A 77 19.44 -7.41 -7.38
CA ASN A 77 19.22 -7.61 -8.82
C ASN A 77 18.18 -6.65 -9.38
N LEU A 78 18.45 -6.10 -10.58
CA LEU A 78 17.51 -5.23 -11.31
C LEU A 78 16.12 -5.85 -11.47
N SER A 79 16.05 -7.17 -11.70
CA SER A 79 14.80 -7.91 -11.82
C SER A 79 13.93 -7.82 -10.56
N GLY A 80 14.54 -7.83 -9.37
CA GLY A 80 13.83 -7.67 -8.10
C GLY A 80 13.28 -6.26 -7.91
N TYR A 81 14.06 -5.22 -8.27
CA TYR A 81 13.58 -3.84 -8.24
C TYR A 81 12.40 -3.60 -9.18
N LEU A 82 12.48 -4.13 -10.40
CA LEU A 82 11.38 -4.05 -11.37
C LEU A 82 10.13 -4.80 -10.90
N ALA A 83 10.32 -5.97 -10.27
CA ALA A 83 9.20 -6.73 -9.71
C ALA A 83 8.54 -6.00 -8.53
N ALA A 84 9.32 -5.40 -7.62
CA ALA A 84 8.77 -4.58 -6.54
C ALA A 84 8.01 -3.36 -7.08
N LEU A 85 8.54 -2.69 -8.09
CA LEU A 85 7.91 -1.53 -8.72
C LEU A 85 6.59 -1.90 -9.40
N PHE A 86 6.59 -3.00 -10.15
CA PHE A 86 5.38 -3.54 -10.75
C PHE A 86 4.35 -3.97 -9.70
N GLY A 87 4.81 -4.59 -8.61
CA GLY A 87 3.98 -4.96 -7.48
C GLY A 87 3.32 -3.75 -6.81
N ALA A 88 4.08 -2.67 -6.60
CA ALA A 88 3.58 -1.41 -6.07
C ALA A 88 2.53 -0.78 -7.01
N PHE A 89 2.79 -0.78 -8.32
CA PHE A 89 1.84 -0.28 -9.32
C PHE A 89 0.53 -1.08 -9.30
N MET A 90 0.60 -2.42 -9.33
CA MET A 90 -0.58 -3.29 -9.28
C MET A 90 -1.34 -3.14 -7.97
N THR A 91 -0.64 -2.91 -6.85
CA THR A 91 -1.29 -2.59 -5.57
C THR A 91 -2.06 -1.27 -5.64
N GLY A 92 -1.50 -0.25 -6.29
CA GLY A 92 -2.20 1.01 -6.57
C GLY A 92 -3.46 0.82 -7.43
N VAL A 93 -3.40 -0.01 -8.48
CA VAL A 93 -4.57 -0.40 -9.29
C VAL A 93 -5.61 -1.13 -8.44
N ALA A 94 -5.18 -2.03 -7.55
CA ALA A 94 -6.07 -2.73 -6.63
C ALA A 94 -6.79 -1.75 -5.70
N TYR A 95 -6.08 -0.78 -5.10
CA TYR A 95 -6.66 0.27 -4.26
C TYR A 95 -7.78 1.05 -4.96
N VAL A 96 -7.53 1.53 -6.19
CA VAL A 96 -8.53 2.26 -6.96
C VAL A 96 -9.71 1.38 -7.36
N SER A 97 -9.44 0.12 -7.67
CA SER A 97 -10.50 -0.86 -7.94
C SER A 97 -11.38 -1.09 -6.70
N VAL A 98 -10.79 -1.14 -5.50
CA VAL A 98 -11.54 -1.21 -4.23
C VAL A 98 -12.43 0.01 -4.11
N LYS A 99 -11.87 1.22 -4.26
CA LYS A 99 -12.62 2.45 -4.12
C LYS A 99 -13.81 2.51 -5.08
N SER A 100 -13.60 2.17 -6.34
CA SER A 100 -14.66 2.13 -7.34
C SER A 100 -15.78 1.16 -6.98
N LEU A 101 -15.44 -0.01 -6.44
CA LEU A 101 -16.42 -1.03 -6.05
C LEU A 101 -17.13 -0.66 -4.74
N SER A 102 -16.43 -0.01 -3.81
CA SER A 102 -16.99 0.45 -2.53
C SER A 102 -18.10 1.49 -2.68
N ASP A 103 -18.23 2.11 -3.85
CA ASP A 103 -19.35 3.03 -4.15
C ASP A 103 -20.65 2.31 -4.51
N THR A 104 -20.57 1.04 -4.93
CA THR A 104 -21.73 0.26 -5.39
C THR A 104 -22.02 -0.97 -4.55
N GLU A 105 -21.04 -1.49 -3.82
CA GLU A 105 -21.10 -2.78 -3.15
C GLU A 105 -20.66 -2.71 -1.69
N LYS A 106 -21.12 -3.67 -0.88
CA LYS A 106 -20.66 -3.76 0.51
C LYS A 106 -19.22 -4.27 0.53
N PRO A 107 -18.38 -3.84 1.49
CA PRO A 107 -17.00 -4.31 1.61
C PRO A 107 -16.84 -5.84 1.60
N GLN A 108 -17.77 -6.56 2.22
CA GLN A 108 -17.76 -8.02 2.31
C GLN A 108 -17.90 -8.69 0.92
N ASP A 109 -18.80 -8.17 0.10
CA ASP A 109 -19.10 -8.71 -1.24
C ASP A 109 -17.91 -8.50 -2.18
N ILE A 110 -17.27 -7.33 -2.11
CA ILE A 110 -16.06 -6.99 -2.87
C ILE A 110 -14.94 -8.00 -2.62
N LEU A 111 -14.72 -8.32 -1.35
CA LEU A 111 -13.71 -9.28 -0.94
C LEU A 111 -14.09 -10.70 -1.35
N TYR A 112 -15.34 -11.10 -1.11
CA TYR A 112 -15.84 -12.44 -1.44
C TYR A 112 -15.62 -12.76 -2.92
N VAL A 113 -16.06 -11.89 -3.83
CA VAL A 113 -15.90 -12.10 -5.28
C VAL A 113 -14.42 -12.14 -5.67
N SER A 114 -13.60 -11.24 -5.11
CA SER A 114 -12.16 -11.22 -5.41
C SER A 114 -11.46 -12.52 -4.99
N TYR A 115 -11.75 -13.01 -3.79
CA TYR A 115 -11.15 -14.24 -3.29
C TYR A 115 -11.69 -15.47 -4.01
N LEU A 116 -12.96 -15.48 -4.43
CA LEU A 116 -13.52 -16.56 -5.24
C LEU A 116 -12.79 -16.71 -6.58
N ILE A 117 -12.37 -15.60 -7.19
CA ILE A 117 -11.56 -15.60 -8.42
C ILE A 117 -10.11 -16.02 -8.13
N MET A 118 -9.51 -15.51 -7.05
CA MET A 118 -8.10 -15.77 -6.72
C MET A 118 -7.85 -17.19 -6.21
N LEU A 119 -8.78 -17.78 -5.47
CA LEU A 119 -8.62 -19.10 -4.83
C LEU A 119 -8.28 -20.24 -5.81
N PRO A 120 -8.98 -20.45 -6.95
CA PRO A 120 -8.61 -21.50 -7.89
C PRO A 120 -7.24 -21.24 -8.54
N ILE A 121 -6.89 -19.98 -8.81
CA ILE A 121 -5.59 -19.63 -9.40
C ILE A 121 -4.46 -19.91 -8.40
N ALA A 122 -4.64 -19.48 -7.14
CA ALA A 122 -3.71 -19.74 -6.06
C ALA A 122 -3.57 -21.24 -5.78
N ALA A 123 -4.68 -22.00 -5.79
CA ALA A 123 -4.65 -23.46 -5.66
C ALA A 123 -3.89 -24.11 -6.82
N GLY A 124 -4.09 -23.66 -8.06
CA GLY A 124 -3.34 -24.11 -9.23
C GLY A 124 -1.83 -23.88 -9.10
N LEU A 125 -1.42 -22.69 -8.65
CA LEU A 125 -0.01 -22.37 -8.39
C LEU A 125 0.55 -23.21 -7.24
N ALA A 126 -0.22 -23.42 -6.17
CA ALA A 126 0.19 -24.22 -5.02
C ALA A 126 0.40 -25.69 -5.39
N MET A 127 -0.41 -26.25 -6.28
CA MET A 127 -0.26 -27.64 -6.74
C MET A 127 1.05 -27.89 -7.49
N TYR A 128 1.62 -26.88 -8.15
CA TYR A 128 2.88 -27.02 -8.89
C TYR A 128 4.08 -27.34 -7.98
N GLN A 129 4.11 -26.79 -6.76
CA GLN A 129 5.13 -27.07 -5.75
C GLN A 129 4.49 -27.24 -4.37
N TRP A 130 3.58 -28.21 -4.27
CA TRP A 130 2.85 -28.43 -3.04
C TRP A 130 3.77 -28.92 -1.91
N LYS A 131 3.71 -28.23 -0.77
CA LYS A 131 4.30 -28.67 0.49
C LYS A 131 3.20 -28.72 1.54
N THR A 132 2.94 -29.91 2.06
CA THR A 132 1.93 -30.09 3.10
C THR A 132 2.38 -29.41 4.40
N PRO A 133 1.64 -28.40 4.89
CA PRO A 133 1.99 -27.73 6.13
C PRO A 133 1.77 -28.66 7.33
N THR A 134 2.66 -28.54 8.32
CA THR A 134 2.50 -29.13 9.64
C THR A 134 1.30 -28.52 10.37
N MET A 135 0.84 -29.16 11.46
CA MET A 135 -0.28 -28.63 12.26
C MET A 135 0.02 -27.24 12.84
N LEU A 136 1.28 -26.98 13.19
CA LEU A 136 1.72 -25.67 13.67
C LEU A 136 1.68 -24.61 12.56
N GLU A 137 2.18 -24.94 11.37
CA GLU A 137 2.12 -24.04 10.20
C GLU A 137 0.69 -23.76 9.77
N LEU A 138 -0.21 -24.76 9.83
CA LEU A 138 -1.64 -24.56 9.61
C LEU A 138 -2.23 -23.56 10.60
N GLY A 139 -1.89 -23.65 11.88
CA GLY A 139 -2.29 -22.68 12.89
C GLY A 139 -1.87 -21.25 12.53
N TRP A 140 -0.62 -21.07 12.10
CA TRP A 140 -0.10 -19.77 11.65
C TRP A 140 -0.76 -19.26 10.36
N LEU A 141 -1.01 -20.14 9.39
CA LEU A 141 -1.69 -19.79 8.14
C LEU A 141 -3.12 -19.29 8.41
N VAL A 142 -3.86 -19.94 9.32
CA VAL A 142 -5.19 -19.48 9.74
C VAL A 142 -5.11 -18.12 10.43
N ALA A 143 -4.17 -17.92 11.34
CA ALA A 143 -4.00 -16.65 12.05
C ALA A 143 -3.68 -15.49 11.09
N ILE A 144 -2.72 -15.70 10.17
CA ILE A 144 -2.35 -14.71 9.15
C ILE A 144 -3.52 -14.45 8.21
N GLY A 145 -4.24 -15.49 7.77
CA GLY A 145 -5.40 -15.37 6.90
C GLY A 145 -6.53 -14.55 7.51
N LEU A 146 -6.85 -14.77 8.79
CA LEU A 146 -7.86 -14.01 9.51
C LEU A 146 -7.44 -12.55 9.71
N ALA A 147 -6.19 -12.30 10.12
CA ALA A 147 -5.66 -10.95 10.28
C ALA A 147 -5.64 -10.18 8.94
N PHE A 148 -5.24 -10.84 7.85
CA PHE A 148 -5.24 -10.29 6.51
C PHE A 148 -6.66 -9.98 6.04
N TYR A 149 -7.60 -10.91 6.21
CA TYR A 149 -9.01 -10.69 5.86
C TYR A 149 -9.62 -9.50 6.61
N LEU A 150 -9.36 -9.40 7.93
CA LEU A 150 -9.83 -8.28 8.74
C LEU A 150 -9.25 -6.94 8.26
N SER A 151 -7.94 -6.89 7.99
CA SER A 151 -7.27 -5.71 7.41
C SER A 151 -7.93 -5.29 6.09
N GLN A 152 -8.19 -6.26 5.20
CA GLN A 152 -8.79 -6.00 3.90
C GLN A 152 -10.25 -5.51 4.01
N ILE A 153 -11.04 -6.01 4.97
CA ILE A 153 -12.39 -5.51 5.25
C ILE A 153 -12.33 -4.06 5.72
N LEU A 154 -11.47 -3.77 6.71
CA LEU A 154 -11.34 -2.42 7.28
C LEU A 154 -10.87 -1.43 6.21
N MET A 155 -9.94 -1.85 5.35
CA MET A 155 -9.48 -1.06 4.21
C MET A 155 -10.62 -0.78 3.22
N ALA A 156 -11.36 -1.80 2.80
CA ALA A 156 -12.50 -1.63 1.89
C ALA A 156 -13.59 -0.74 2.50
N LYS A 157 -13.81 -0.86 3.82
CA LYS A 157 -14.71 0.04 4.56
C LYS A 157 -14.17 1.48 4.59
N ALA A 158 -12.88 1.69 4.82
CA ALA A 158 -12.29 3.03 4.77
C ALA A 158 -12.51 3.67 3.40
N PHE A 159 -12.26 2.96 2.30
CA PHE A 159 -12.52 3.43 0.94
C PHE A 159 -14.01 3.73 0.66
N SER A 160 -14.95 3.11 1.36
CA SER A 160 -16.38 3.48 1.26
C SER A 160 -16.73 4.80 1.96
N LEU A 161 -15.85 5.29 2.86
CA LEU A 161 -16.12 6.45 3.70
C LEU A 161 -15.41 7.73 3.22
N ALA A 162 -14.37 7.62 2.40
CA ALA A 162 -13.60 8.76 1.94
C ALA A 162 -13.00 8.55 0.53
N PRO A 163 -12.66 9.63 -0.18
CA PRO A 163 -11.93 9.56 -1.46
C PRO A 163 -10.61 8.82 -1.32
N ALA A 164 -10.21 8.08 -2.36
CA ALA A 164 -8.97 7.30 -2.34
C ALA A 164 -7.76 8.21 -2.15
N SER A 165 -7.71 9.32 -2.86
CA SER A 165 -6.64 10.33 -2.78
C SER A 165 -6.40 10.88 -1.37
N LYS A 166 -7.40 10.84 -0.48
CA LYS A 166 -7.24 11.26 0.93
C LYS A 166 -6.79 10.13 1.86
N LEU A 167 -7.17 8.89 1.56
CA LEU A 167 -6.84 7.73 2.39
C LEU A 167 -5.43 7.22 2.12
N LEU A 168 -4.99 7.26 0.87
CA LEU A 168 -3.70 6.67 0.46
C LEU A 168 -2.48 7.28 1.18
N PRO A 169 -2.38 8.60 1.41
CA PRO A 169 -1.29 9.15 2.22
C PRO A 169 -1.27 8.63 3.67
N VAL A 170 -2.42 8.23 4.22
CA VAL A 170 -2.51 7.66 5.57
C VAL A 170 -1.90 6.25 5.64
N ASP A 171 -1.85 5.52 4.51
CA ASP A 171 -1.25 4.17 4.43
C ASP A 171 0.25 4.19 4.82
N TYR A 172 0.94 5.33 4.66
CA TYR A 172 2.31 5.50 5.13
C TYR A 172 2.47 5.29 6.63
N SER A 173 1.45 5.63 7.44
CA SER A 173 1.49 5.42 8.89
C SER A 173 1.65 3.95 9.28
N ARG A 174 1.25 3.00 8.41
CA ARG A 174 1.38 1.57 8.64
C ARG A 174 2.82 1.15 8.95
N ILE A 175 3.83 1.82 8.35
CA ILE A 175 5.23 1.49 8.62
C ILE A 175 5.61 1.77 10.07
N ILE A 176 5.04 2.79 10.71
CA ILE A 176 5.29 3.12 12.11
C ILE A 176 4.79 1.98 12.99
N PHE A 177 3.55 1.54 12.77
CA PHE A 177 2.98 0.42 13.51
C PHE A 177 3.74 -0.90 13.25
N SER A 178 4.12 -1.17 12.00
CA SER A 178 4.93 -2.34 11.66
C SER A 178 6.28 -2.33 12.38
N SER A 179 6.96 -1.18 12.41
CA SER A 179 8.22 -1.00 13.11
C SER A 179 8.07 -1.19 14.63
N LEU A 180 7.00 -0.66 15.23
CA LEU A 180 6.71 -0.86 16.66
C LEU A 180 6.44 -2.33 17.01
N LEU A 181 5.69 -3.04 16.17
CA LEU A 181 5.48 -4.48 16.35
C LEU A 181 6.80 -5.26 16.18
N GLY A 182 7.66 -4.86 15.24
CA GLY A 182 9.00 -5.43 15.10
C GLY A 182 9.88 -5.24 16.34
N LEU A 183 9.83 -4.07 16.99
CA LEU A 183 10.51 -3.84 18.26
C LEU A 183 9.99 -4.79 19.35
N VAL A 184 8.67 -4.87 19.53
CA VAL A 184 8.06 -5.62 20.64
C VAL A 184 8.19 -7.13 20.47
N PHE A 185 7.94 -7.64 19.27
CA PHE A 185 7.87 -9.08 19.01
C PHE A 185 9.18 -9.68 18.48
N LEU A 186 10.00 -8.90 17.78
CA LEU A 186 11.24 -9.36 17.15
C LEU A 186 12.49 -8.78 17.82
N ASN A 187 12.33 -7.99 18.89
CA ASN A 187 13.42 -7.34 19.63
C ASN A 187 14.37 -6.53 18.72
N GLN A 188 13.82 -5.96 17.63
CA GLN A 188 14.57 -5.15 16.68
C GLN A 188 14.83 -3.77 17.27
N SER A 189 16.10 -3.34 17.33
CA SER A 189 16.43 -2.00 17.79
C SER A 189 16.05 -0.93 16.75
N PHE A 190 15.60 0.23 17.24
CA PHE A 190 15.39 1.38 16.37
C PHE A 190 16.70 2.12 16.12
N SER A 191 17.02 2.30 14.85
CA SER A 191 18.02 3.26 14.42
C SER A 191 17.51 4.69 14.61
N LEU A 192 18.43 5.65 14.66
CA LEU A 192 18.07 7.07 14.65
C LEU A 192 17.26 7.44 13.40
N SER A 193 17.53 6.80 12.26
CA SER A 193 16.77 6.99 11.02
C SER A 193 15.31 6.54 11.18
N ALA A 194 15.04 5.42 11.85
CA ALA A 194 13.67 4.97 12.11
C ALA A 194 12.86 6.01 12.89
N TYR A 195 13.46 6.67 13.90
CA TYR A 195 12.82 7.74 14.65
C TYR A 195 12.56 8.98 13.79
N ILE A 196 13.54 9.43 13.01
CA ILE A 196 13.41 10.60 12.13
C ILE A 196 12.31 10.37 11.10
N GLY A 197 12.32 9.23 10.42
CA GLY A 197 11.33 8.92 9.41
C GLY A 197 9.92 8.76 9.99
N ALA A 198 9.78 8.14 11.17
CA ALA A 198 8.49 8.07 11.87
C ALA A 198 7.97 9.47 12.24
N PHE A 199 8.85 10.35 12.72
CA PHE A 199 8.50 11.73 13.02
C PHE A 199 8.03 12.50 11.76
N ILE A 200 8.71 12.33 10.62
CA ILE A 200 8.30 12.92 9.34
C ILE A 200 6.87 12.47 8.99
N ILE A 201 6.60 11.17 9.00
CA ILE A 201 5.28 10.60 8.64
C ILE A 201 4.18 11.11 9.57
N LEU A 202 4.43 11.13 10.89
CA LEU A 202 3.46 11.64 11.87
C LEU A 202 3.14 13.12 11.62
N LEU A 203 4.16 13.95 11.44
CA LEU A 203 3.96 15.37 11.12
C LEU A 203 3.16 15.54 9.83
N THR A 204 3.50 14.79 8.77
CA THR A 204 2.77 14.92 7.50
C THR A 204 1.30 14.54 7.63
N SER A 205 1.00 13.50 8.41
CA SER A 205 -0.37 13.05 8.64
C SER A 205 -1.19 14.02 9.48
N LEU A 206 -0.57 14.74 10.42
CA LEU A 206 -1.24 15.67 11.33
C LEU A 206 -1.52 17.05 10.72
N ILE A 207 -0.72 17.48 9.72
CA ILE A 207 -0.92 18.77 9.07
C ILE A 207 -2.28 18.79 8.35
N ARG A 208 -3.07 19.85 8.62
CA ARG A 208 -4.40 20.03 8.02
C ARG A 208 -4.28 20.45 6.58
N ASP A 209 -5.20 19.97 5.75
CA ASP A 209 -5.21 20.28 4.31
C ASP A 209 -5.27 21.79 4.05
N LYS A 210 -6.07 22.53 4.85
CA LYS A 210 -6.22 24.00 4.76
C LYS A 210 -4.90 24.75 4.97
N ASP A 211 -4.04 24.25 5.84
CA ASP A 211 -2.77 24.90 6.15
C ASP A 211 -1.80 24.76 4.97
N ILE A 212 -1.79 23.60 4.31
CA ILE A 212 -0.96 23.37 3.12
C ILE A 212 -1.50 24.15 1.92
N GLU A 213 -2.82 24.23 1.75
CA GLU A 213 -3.43 25.03 0.68
C GLU A 213 -3.15 26.52 0.83
N LYS A 214 -3.04 27.03 2.06
CA LYS A 214 -2.64 28.41 2.32
C LYS A 214 -1.19 28.66 1.89
N ILE A 215 -0.29 27.71 2.15
CA ILE A 215 1.13 27.78 1.75
C ILE A 215 1.27 27.68 0.22
N SER A 216 0.55 26.78 -0.44
CA SER A 216 0.61 26.60 -1.90
C SER A 216 -0.03 27.75 -2.69
N ARG A 217 -0.94 28.52 -2.08
CA ARG A 217 -1.47 29.75 -2.69
C ARG A 217 -0.47 30.89 -2.70
N ILE A 218 0.52 30.87 -1.81
CA ILE A 218 1.61 31.85 -1.75
C ILE A 218 2.74 31.46 -2.72
N GLY A 219 2.87 30.18 -3.05
CA GLY A 219 3.84 29.65 -4.01
C GLY A 219 3.24 28.72 -5.05
N PHE A 220 3.15 29.21 -6.29
CA PHE A 220 3.26 28.42 -7.53
C PHE A 220 2.04 27.74 -8.19
N PHE A 221 0.82 27.73 -7.62
CA PHE A 221 -0.35 27.12 -8.30
C PHE A 221 -1.52 28.09 -8.53
N GLN A 222 -1.39 28.95 -9.56
CA GLN A 222 -2.44 29.87 -10.02
C GLN A 222 -3.03 29.54 -11.40
N ARG A 223 -2.71 28.39 -12.01
CA ARG A 223 -3.21 28.04 -13.36
C ARG A 223 -3.90 26.68 -13.40
N SER A 224 -5.18 26.61 -12.98
CA SER A 224 -6.13 25.62 -13.54
C SER A 224 -7.60 25.81 -13.08
N SER A 225 -8.09 27.04 -12.89
CA SER A 225 -9.54 27.28 -12.66
C SER A 225 -10.15 28.30 -13.62
N ALA A 226 -9.55 28.47 -14.79
CA ALA A 226 -10.10 29.29 -15.86
C ALA A 226 -10.03 28.51 -17.17
N ARG A 227 -10.99 27.61 -17.35
CA ARG A 227 -11.64 27.25 -18.62
C ARG A 227 -12.74 26.24 -18.37
#